data_AF-A0A3N0WK77-F1
#
_entry.id   AF-A0A3N0WK77-F1
#
_cell.length_a   1.000
_cell.length_b   1.000
_cell.length_c   1.000
_cell.angle_alpha   90.00
_cell.angle_beta   90.00
_cell.angle_gamma   90.00
#
_symmetry.space_group_name_H-M   'P 1'
#
loop_
_entity.id
_entity.type
_entity.pdbx_description
1 polymer ?
#
loop_
_entity_poly.entity_id
_entity_poly.type
_entity_poly.pdbx_seq_one_letter_code
_entity_poly.pdbx_strand_id
1 'polypeptide(L)' 'MSQDKPINPQIQTLTNDVWFNPDNQGLTIREYYAGLAMQGMKSNPNLSGLSVEFIAEQAVKVADALIKELLKLNHAN' A
#
# COMPACT_ATOMS: atom_id res chain seq x y z
N MET A 1 -0.47 17.31 3.15
CA MET A 1 0.49 16.95 2.07
C MET A 1 -0.20 15.94 1.17
N SER A 2 -0.19 16.18 -0.14
CA SER A 2 -1.05 15.55 -1.15
C SER A 2 -0.63 14.10 -1.45
N GLN A 3 -1.58 13.15 -1.32
CA GLN A 3 -1.36 11.70 -1.50
C GLN A 3 -1.42 11.22 -2.97
N ASP A 4 -1.60 12.14 -3.92
CA ASP A 4 -1.87 11.82 -5.33
C ASP A 4 -0.65 12.02 -6.25
N LYS A 5 0.56 12.15 -5.71
CA LYS A 5 1.76 12.31 -6.54
C LYS A 5 2.35 10.95 -6.91
N PRO A 6 2.65 10.68 -8.19
CA PRO A 6 3.47 9.53 -8.55
C PRO A 6 4.81 9.62 -7.82
N ILE A 7 5.40 8.47 -7.47
CA ILE A 7 6.75 8.39 -6.94
C ILE A 7 7.70 8.94 -8.03
N ASN A 8 8.01 10.23 -7.96
CA ASN A 8 8.82 10.92 -8.96
C ASN A 8 10.30 10.48 -8.81
N PRO A 9 11.04 10.13 -9.89
CA PRO A 9 12.36 9.47 -9.81
C PRO A 9 13.51 10.28 -9.21
N GLN A 10 13.26 11.54 -8.82
CA GLN A 10 14.29 12.45 -8.31
C GLN A 10 14.44 12.39 -6.77
N ILE A 11 13.61 11.63 -6.06
CA ILE A 11 13.80 11.36 -4.62
C ILE A 11 14.65 10.09 -4.45
N GLN A 12 15.84 10.08 -5.05
CA GLN A 12 16.83 9.02 -4.80
C GLN A 12 17.76 9.34 -3.62
N THR A 13 17.66 10.52 -3.01
CA THR A 13 18.66 10.99 -2.04
C THR A 13 18.17 11.20 -0.61
N LEU A 14 16.93 10.83 -0.25
CA LEU A 14 16.41 11.15 1.10
C LEU A 14 15.94 10.01 1.99
N THR A 15 15.86 8.75 1.54
CA THR A 15 15.53 7.65 2.48
C THR A 15 16.14 6.34 2.03
N ASN A 16 17.06 5.81 2.84
CA ASN A 16 17.75 4.54 2.64
C ASN A 16 16.87 3.28 2.80
N ASP A 17 15.54 3.39 2.77
CA ASP A 17 14.64 2.31 3.23
C ASP A 17 13.46 1.96 2.28
N VAL A 18 13.50 2.36 1.00
CA VAL A 18 12.41 2.01 0.06
C VAL A 18 12.87 0.98 -0.95
N TRP A 19 12.38 -0.25 -0.72
CA TRP A 19 12.48 -1.43 -1.58
C TRP A 19 12.25 -1.10 -3.06
N PHE A 20 13.34 -1.00 -3.80
CA PHE A 20 13.36 -0.71 -5.22
C PHE A 20 13.03 -1.99 -6.01
N ASN A 21 11.76 -2.19 -6.34
CA ASN A 21 11.36 -3.20 -7.33
C ASN A 21 10.96 -2.51 -8.64
N PRO A 22 11.65 -2.75 -9.77
CA PRO A 22 11.31 -2.16 -11.07
C PRO A 22 9.88 -2.49 -11.55
N ASP A 23 9.23 -3.52 -11.02
CA ASP A 23 7.84 -3.86 -11.36
C ASP A 23 6.79 -2.94 -10.71
N ASN A 24 7.19 -2.12 -9.72
CA ASN A 24 6.30 -1.22 -8.98
C ASN A 24 6.31 0.22 -9.50
N GLN A 25 6.85 0.46 -10.71
CA GLN A 25 6.88 1.79 -11.31
C GLN A 25 5.46 2.36 -11.45
N GLY A 26 5.21 3.50 -10.81
CA GLY A 26 3.97 4.28 -10.95
C GLY A 26 2.90 4.04 -9.90
N LEU A 27 3.04 3.05 -9.00
CA LEU A 27 2.11 2.87 -7.89
C LEU A 27 2.43 3.80 -6.73
N THR A 28 1.40 4.37 -6.11
CA THR A 28 1.50 5.01 -4.80
C THR A 28 1.75 3.95 -3.71
N ILE A 29 2.32 4.37 -2.57
CA ILE A 29 2.53 3.48 -1.41
C ILE A 29 1.20 2.82 -0.96
N ARG A 30 0.09 3.57 -1.05
CA ARG A 30 -1.25 3.10 -0.73
C ARG A 30 -1.69 1.99 -1.68
N GLU A 31 -1.52 2.18 -2.98
CA GLU A 31 -1.87 1.18 -3.99
C GLU A 31 -1.03 -0.08 -3.88
N TYR A 32 0.26 0.07 -3.57
CA TYR A 32 1.15 -1.07 -3.32
C TYR A 32 0.63 -1.94 -2.15
N TYR A 33 0.38 -1.35 -0.98
CA TYR A 33 -0.13 -2.10 0.17
C TYR A 33 -1.56 -2.61 -0.03
N ALA A 34 -2.40 -1.87 -0.74
CA ALA A 34 -3.74 -2.34 -1.10
C ALA A 34 -3.67 -3.56 -2.02
N GLY A 35 -2.74 -3.56 -2.99
CA GLY A 35 -2.47 -4.70 -3.86
C GLY A 35 -2.06 -5.96 -3.07
N LEU A 36 -1.18 -5.82 -2.08
CA LEU A 36 -0.78 -6.92 -1.20
C LEU A 36 -1.96 -7.43 -0.35
N ALA A 37 -2.75 -6.53 0.22
CA ALA A 37 -3.94 -6.90 1.00
C ALA A 37 -4.96 -7.66 0.15
N MET A 38 -5.20 -7.19 -1.08
CA MET A 38 -6.10 -7.83 -2.04
C MET A 38 -5.64 -9.24 -2.42
N GLN A 39 -4.33 -9.44 -2.67
CA GLN A 39 -3.78 -10.77 -2.94
C GLN A 39 -4.00 -11.73 -1.77
N GLY A 40 -3.74 -11.28 -0.54
CA GLY A 40 -4.01 -12.05 0.67
C GLY A 40 -5.49 -12.45 0.78
N MET A 41 -6.41 -11.50 0.60
CA MET A 41 -7.85 -11.76 0.65
C MET A 41 -8.30 -12.76 -0.41
N LYS A 42 -7.85 -12.62 -1.66
CA LYS A 42 -8.22 -13.52 -2.76
C LYS A 42 -7.61 -14.91 -2.65
N SER A 43 -6.51 -15.06 -1.91
CA SER A 43 -5.88 -16.37 -1.66
C SER A 43 -6.67 -17.22 -0.66
N ASN A 44 -7.56 -16.61 0.14
CA ASN A 44 -8.36 -17.30 1.15
C ASN A 44 -9.67 -17.85 0.54
N PRO A 45 -9.86 -19.18 0.46
CA PRO A 45 -11.07 -19.78 -0.12
C PRO A 45 -12.35 -19.40 0.64
N ASN A 46 -12.27 -19.11 1.94
CA ASN A 46 -13.43 -18.70 2.74
C ASN A 46 -13.96 -17.31 2.33
N LEU A 47 -13.17 -16.54 1.57
CA LEU A 47 -13.53 -15.21 1.10
C LEU A 47 -13.92 -15.22 -0.40
N SER A 48 -13.98 -16.38 -1.04
CA SER A 48 -14.23 -16.49 -2.49
C SER A 48 -15.62 -16.03 -2.94
N GLY A 49 -16.59 -15.98 -2.03
CA GLY A 49 -17.96 -15.52 -2.29
C GLY A 49 -18.16 -14.01 -2.12
N LEU A 50 -17.13 -13.26 -1.72
CA LEU A 50 -17.24 -11.82 -1.53
C LEU A 50 -17.18 -11.09 -2.87
N SER A 51 -17.92 -9.98 -2.97
CA SER A 51 -17.91 -9.16 -4.19
C SER A 51 -16.56 -8.47 -4.38
N VAL A 52 -16.21 -8.16 -5.63
CA VAL A 52 -14.96 -7.48 -5.97
C VAL A 52 -14.90 -6.10 -5.33
N GLU A 53 -16.03 -5.40 -5.26
CA GLU A 53 -16.17 -4.09 -4.63
C GLU A 53 -15.86 -4.15 -3.14
N PHE A 54 -16.38 -5.18 -2.45
CA PHE A 54 -16.09 -5.38 -1.04
C PHE A 54 -14.60 -5.66 -0.81
N ILE A 55 -13.99 -6.54 -1.61
CA ILE A 55 -12.56 -6.86 -1.48
C ILE A 55 -11.70 -5.61 -1.72
N ALA A 56 -12.02 -4.81 -2.75
CA ALA A 56 -11.30 -3.58 -3.03
C ALA A 56 -11.39 -2.57 -1.88
N GLU A 57 -12.58 -2.38 -1.32
CA GLU A 57 -12.81 -1.49 -0.17
C GLU A 57 -12.00 -1.94 1.05
N GLN A 58 -12.03 -3.23 1.38
CA GLN A 58 -11.29 -3.76 2.54
C GLN A 58 -9.77 -3.67 2.32
N ALA A 59 -9.27 -3.94 1.12
CA ALA A 59 -7.86 -3.85 0.79
C ALA A 59 -7.31 -2.43 1.04
N VAL A 60 -8.07 -1.42 0.61
CA VAL A 60 -7.76 -0.01 0.85
C VAL A 60 -7.76 0.32 2.34
N LYS A 61 -8.75 -0.15 3.11
CA LYS A 61 -8.80 0.06 4.57
C LYS A 61 -7.61 -0.55 5.29
N VAL A 62 -7.18 -1.75 4.89
CA VAL A 62 -6.00 -2.42 5.45
C VAL A 62 -4.73 -1.62 5.14
N ALA A 63 -4.57 -1.15 3.90
CA ALA A 63 -3.44 -0.30 3.52
C ALA A 63 -3.40 1.00 4.34
N ASP A 64 -4.54 1.69 4.47
CA ASP A 64 -4.66 2.93 5.23
C ASP A 64 -4.35 2.72 6.73
N ALA A 65 -4.77 1.59 7.31
CA ALA A 65 -4.48 1.24 8.70
C ALA A 65 -2.98 1.00 8.92
N LEU A 66 -2.33 0.25 8.02
CA LEU A 66 -0.90 -0.01 8.08
C LEU A 66 -0.08 1.29 7.96
N ILE A 67 -0.39 2.11 6.95
CA ILE A 67 0.32 3.38 6.74
C ILE A 67 0.20 4.28 7.97
N LYS A 68 -1.00 4.38 8.56
CA LYS A 68 -1.19 5.14 9.81
C LYS A 68 -0.32 4.62 10.94
N GLU A 69 -0.22 3.30 11.09
CA GLU A 69 0.60 2.69 12.15
C GLU A 69 2.10 2.97 11.95
N LEU A 70 2.59 2.82 10.72
CA LEU A 70 3.99 3.10 10.39
C LEU A 70 4.35 4.58 10.58
N LEU A 71 3.42 5.50 10.27
CA LEU A 71 3.64 6.92 10.50
C LEU A 71 3.73 7.26 11.99
N LYS A 72 2.98 6.59 12.87
CA LYS A 72 3.13 6.78 14.33
C LYS A 72 4.53 6.41 14.79
N LEU A 73 5.09 5.30 14.30
CA LEU A 73 6.43 4.84 14.63
C LEU A 73 7.50 5.87 14.24
N ASN A 74 7.30 6.58 13.11
CA ASN A 74 8.23 7.61 12.64
C ASN A 74 8.17 8.93 13.43
N HIS A 75 7.15 9.15 14.26
CA HIS A 75 7.03 10.34 15.11
C HIS A 75 7.41 10.08 16.59
N ALA A 76 7.80 8.85 16.93
CA ALA A 76 8.16 8.45 18.29
C ALA A 76 9.68 8.37 18.52
N ASN A 77 10.51 8.77 17.55
CA ASN A 77 11.97 8.82 17.61
C ASN A 77 12.49 10.24 17.48
#